data_AF-A0AAE3MAJ0-F1
#
_entry.id   AF-A0AAE3MAJ0-F1
#
_cell.length_a   1.000
_cell.length_b   1.000
_cell.length_c   1.000
_cell.angle_alpha   90.00
_cell.angle_beta   90.00
_cell.angle_gamma   90.00
#
_symmetry.space_group_name_H-M   'P 1'
#
loop_
_entity.id
_entity.type
_entity.pdbx_description
1 polymer ?
#
loop_
_entity_poly.entity_id
_entity_poly.type
_entity_poly.pdbx_seq_one_letter_code
_entity_poly.pdbx_strand_id
1 'polypeptide(L)'
;MLYNTMDILVSLPFFIGLIYLVLAFLYRSVKWIKGLSKFDKLRLMQSMISKRLFNSIREIFLESLLHRKIFRKNRVLGYMHMSLAFGWFLLIIVGHVETMIADQSLLVPFHKAVFFRFYNTNEDFQLTKFFAFAMDFLLLFVLSGLVLAMLKRFKKKVFGLRRTTKLKSGDRIALTSLWLIFPLRLLAESNTAAIYHNGGFLTSGVGHLMSYLVNPDVLYIALWMAYSMALGFFFVSLPNSRYMHIPTEVVLIFLRNAGIKHKKQNDTYTDVQVYSCSRCGLCLDRCQLSVAGIDDSQSVYLLKNIRNNNLSDEKLFNCLMCGKCQIDCPVGIETINLRITQRIESTRQYNSSYEYLKTYESPKADVIYFAGCMTHLTPGIFTAMKQIFALSGQNVWFMDEDKAPCCGRPLILAGQYEAAKKLIENNTQMILDSGASTLVVSCPICYRVFKEDYTLHNVNVVFHSEYIQNLISAEILPVQKSELKMVYHDPCELGRGMGMYEQPRELLKLVGNVIPLNEEKENAYCCGGSLGNIKIKANQTHLLRDQALSEFKALNPDILVTTCPKCKKTFASGRKIKVMDIAEIVVDVLVKGEDKRTIIPREEIIEEASLKSDLVKL
;
A
#
# COMPACT_ATOMS: atom_id res chain seq x y z
N MET A 1 35.34 -37.56 25.95
CA MET A 1 35.80 -36.16 25.92
C MET A 1 35.87 -35.60 24.50
N LEU A 2 36.52 -36.29 23.54
CA LEU A 2 36.66 -35.85 22.13
C LEU A 2 35.33 -35.71 21.35
N TYR A 3 34.36 -36.61 21.55
CA TYR A 3 33.03 -36.51 20.92
C TYR A 3 32.31 -35.21 21.34
N ASN A 4 32.34 -34.88 22.62
CA ASN A 4 31.71 -33.69 23.17
C ASN A 4 32.34 -32.39 22.63
N THR A 5 33.65 -32.38 22.33
CA THR A 5 34.32 -31.21 21.72
C THR A 5 33.97 -31.03 20.25
N MET A 6 33.83 -32.12 19.49
CA MET A 6 33.43 -32.04 18.07
C MET A 6 31.97 -31.62 17.91
N ASP A 7 31.09 -32.13 18.79
CA ASP A 7 29.68 -31.75 18.84
C ASP A 7 29.47 -30.25 19.08
N ILE A 8 30.27 -29.68 19.99
CA ILE A 8 30.29 -28.24 20.24
C ILE A 8 30.82 -27.50 19.02
N LEU A 9 31.92 -27.96 18.40
CA LEU A 9 32.54 -27.31 17.25
C LEU A 9 31.58 -27.22 16.05
N VAL A 10 30.85 -28.30 15.76
CA VAL A 10 29.87 -28.36 14.66
C VAL A 10 28.71 -27.40 14.91
N SER A 11 28.16 -27.35 16.12
CA SER A 11 27.00 -26.51 16.44
C SER A 11 27.34 -25.05 16.75
N LEU A 12 28.60 -24.73 17.03
CA LEU A 12 29.07 -23.39 17.42
C LEU A 12 28.69 -22.27 16.43
N PRO A 13 28.89 -22.39 15.11
CA PRO A 13 28.51 -21.34 14.16
C PRO A 13 27.01 -20.99 14.21
N PHE A 14 26.15 -22.00 14.33
CA PHE A 14 24.72 -21.83 14.52
C PHE A 14 24.40 -21.03 15.79
N PHE A 15 25.02 -21.38 16.93
CA PHE A 15 24.80 -20.68 18.20
C PHE A 15 25.26 -19.22 18.16
N ILE A 16 26.44 -18.94 17.61
CA ILE A 16 26.94 -17.57 17.45
C ILE A 16 25.93 -16.74 16.65
N GLY A 17 25.44 -17.28 15.53
CA GLY A 17 24.45 -16.60 14.70
C GLY A 17 23.12 -16.39 15.42
N LEU A 18 22.61 -17.41 16.12
CA LEU A 18 21.35 -17.33 16.85
C LEU A 18 21.41 -16.31 17.99
N ILE A 19 22.47 -16.32 18.79
CA ILE A 19 22.68 -15.34 19.87
C ILE A 19 22.74 -13.92 19.29
N TYR A 20 23.50 -13.70 18.22
CA TYR A 20 23.55 -12.40 17.56
C TYR A 20 22.16 -11.94 17.09
N LEU A 21 21.39 -12.84 16.45
CA LEU A 21 20.04 -12.53 15.96
C LEU A 21 19.10 -12.16 17.12
N VAL A 22 19.10 -12.93 18.20
CA VAL A 22 18.27 -12.68 19.39
C VAL A 22 18.64 -11.34 20.02
N LEU A 23 19.93 -11.07 20.24
CA LEU A 23 20.39 -9.80 20.80
C LEU A 23 20.04 -8.60 19.90
N ALA A 24 20.27 -8.72 18.58
CA ALA A 24 19.94 -7.68 17.62
C ALA A 24 18.42 -7.39 17.57
N PHE A 25 17.60 -8.44 17.63
CA PHE A 25 16.15 -8.31 17.64
C PHE A 25 15.63 -7.74 18.96
N LEU A 26 16.16 -8.17 20.10
CA LEU A 26 15.83 -7.63 21.42
C LEU A 26 16.18 -6.14 21.49
N TYR A 27 17.40 -5.76 21.07
CA TYR A 27 17.82 -4.36 21.03
C TYR A 27 16.85 -3.49 20.21
N ARG A 28 16.49 -3.93 19.00
CA ARG A 28 15.55 -3.20 18.14
C ARG A 28 14.13 -3.16 18.70
N SER A 29 13.65 -4.27 19.24
CA SER A 29 12.32 -4.34 19.86
C SER A 29 12.21 -3.42 21.06
N VAL A 30 13.23 -3.38 21.92
CA VAL A 30 13.32 -2.42 23.04
C VAL A 30 13.34 -0.99 22.52
N LYS A 31 14.12 -0.69 21.48
CA LYS A 31 14.16 0.64 20.86
C LYS A 31 12.79 1.07 20.33
N TRP A 32 12.09 0.19 19.61
CA TRP A 32 10.74 0.44 19.10
C TRP A 32 9.74 0.66 20.22
N ILE A 33 9.67 -0.25 21.20
CA ILE A 33 8.74 -0.12 22.32
C ILE A 33 9.00 1.18 23.08
N LYS A 34 10.28 1.54 23.35
CA LYS A 34 10.62 2.80 24.02
C LYS A 34 10.19 4.03 23.20
N GLY A 35 10.33 3.98 21.87
CA GLY A 35 9.98 5.07 20.95
C GLY A 35 8.48 5.24 20.68
N LEU A 36 7.61 4.36 21.20
CA LEU A 36 6.16 4.57 21.15
C LEU A 36 5.71 5.62 22.17
N SER A 37 4.66 6.38 21.81
CA SER A 37 4.03 7.33 22.74
C SER A 37 3.39 6.60 23.92
N LYS A 38 3.12 7.30 25.04
CA LYS A 38 2.45 6.71 26.21
C LYS A 38 1.10 6.08 25.82
N PHE A 39 0.32 6.76 24.98
CA PHE A 39 -0.97 6.26 24.49
C PHE A 39 -0.82 5.03 23.58
N ASP A 40 0.19 5.02 22.70
CA ASP A 40 0.42 3.86 21.81
C ASP A 40 0.91 2.64 22.58
N LYS A 41 1.72 2.82 23.63
CA LYS A 41 2.12 1.75 24.56
C LYS A 41 0.91 1.14 25.26
N LEU A 42 -0.01 1.98 25.75
CA LEU A 42 -1.25 1.51 26.39
C LEU A 42 -2.14 0.73 25.40
N ARG A 43 -2.31 1.24 24.18
CA ARG A 43 -3.05 0.53 23.11
C ARG A 43 -2.45 -0.83 22.79
N LEU A 44 -1.12 -0.89 22.67
CA LEU A 44 -0.40 -2.14 22.43
C LEU A 44 -0.61 -3.13 23.59
N MET A 45 -0.45 -2.69 24.84
CA MET A 45 -0.65 -3.53 26.02
C MET A 45 -2.08 -4.07 26.11
N GLN A 46 -3.10 -3.22 25.92
CA GLN A 46 -4.50 -3.62 25.89
C GLN A 46 -4.81 -4.61 24.74
N SER A 47 -4.13 -4.46 23.60
CA SER A 47 -4.32 -5.37 22.47
C SER A 47 -3.89 -6.81 22.80
N MET A 48 -2.89 -6.99 23.67
CA MET A 48 -2.37 -8.31 24.06
C MET A 48 -3.31 -9.10 24.97
N ILE A 49 -4.33 -8.48 25.57
CA ILE A 49 -5.27 -9.14 26.50
C ILE A 49 -6.66 -9.34 25.85
N SER A 50 -6.87 -8.78 24.66
CA SER A 50 -8.19 -8.73 24.01
C SER A 50 -8.31 -9.71 22.83
N LYS A 51 -9.51 -9.80 22.23
CA LYS A 51 -9.76 -10.47 20.94
C LYS A 51 -8.80 -10.04 19.82
N ARG A 52 -8.15 -8.87 19.96
CA ARG A 52 -7.14 -8.37 19.03
C ARG A 52 -5.86 -9.22 19.01
N LEU A 53 -5.47 -9.86 20.12
CA LEU A 53 -4.34 -10.79 20.16
C LEU A 53 -4.61 -11.98 19.23
N PHE A 54 -5.78 -12.62 19.38
CA PHE A 54 -6.16 -13.75 18.53
C PHE A 54 -6.21 -13.36 17.04
N ASN A 55 -6.79 -12.20 16.73
CA ASN A 55 -6.80 -11.69 15.35
C ASN A 55 -5.39 -11.48 14.81
N SER A 56 -4.46 -10.98 15.64
CA SER A 56 -3.05 -10.80 15.26
C SER A 56 -2.35 -12.13 15.01
N ILE A 57 -2.51 -13.11 15.90
CA ILE A 57 -1.94 -14.46 15.72
C ILE A 57 -2.48 -15.12 14.46
N ARG A 58 -3.80 -15.04 14.23
CA ARG A 58 -4.44 -15.55 13.01
C ARG A 58 -3.89 -14.86 11.77
N GLU A 59 -3.73 -13.55 11.79
CA GLU A 59 -3.17 -12.81 10.64
C GLU A 59 -1.69 -13.17 10.40
N ILE A 60 -0.88 -13.30 11.45
CA ILE A 60 0.52 -13.76 11.36
C ILE A 60 0.58 -15.14 10.69
N PHE A 61 -0.26 -16.09 11.12
CA PHE A 61 -0.31 -17.41 10.52
C PHE A 61 -0.69 -17.36 9.04
N LEU A 62 -1.75 -16.61 8.70
CA LEU A 62 -2.25 -16.53 7.33
C LEU A 62 -1.33 -15.74 6.38
N GLU A 63 -0.68 -14.69 6.86
CA GLU A 63 0.05 -13.75 6.01
C GLU A 63 1.58 -13.92 6.09
N SER A 64 2.14 -14.22 7.26
CA SER A 64 3.59 -14.41 7.43
C SER A 64 4.05 -15.85 7.19
N LEU A 65 3.22 -16.86 7.48
CA LEU A 65 3.53 -18.27 7.17
C LEU A 65 2.93 -18.70 5.83
N LEU A 66 1.60 -18.66 5.70
CA LEU A 66 0.90 -19.15 4.50
C LEU A 66 0.93 -18.17 3.32
N HIS A 67 1.29 -16.90 3.55
CA HIS A 67 1.38 -15.87 2.51
C HIS A 67 0.11 -15.74 1.64
N ARG A 68 -1.07 -15.86 2.25
CA ARG A 68 -2.39 -15.89 1.57
C ARG A 68 -2.59 -14.71 0.63
N LYS A 69 -2.28 -13.47 1.04
CA LYS A 69 -2.40 -12.28 0.18
C LYS A 69 -1.50 -12.35 -1.06
N ILE A 70 -0.28 -12.88 -0.93
CA ILE A 70 0.62 -13.07 -2.08
C ILE A 70 0.05 -14.15 -3.00
N PHE A 71 -0.41 -15.27 -2.43
CA PHE A 71 -0.98 -16.39 -3.18
C PHE A 71 -2.19 -15.97 -4.02
N ARG A 72 -3.08 -15.14 -3.46
CA ARG A 72 -4.24 -14.59 -4.19
C ARG A 72 -3.84 -13.72 -5.38
N LYS A 73 -2.75 -12.97 -5.26
CA LYS A 73 -2.26 -12.10 -6.35
C LYS A 73 -1.45 -12.85 -7.40
N ASN A 74 -0.66 -13.82 -6.97
CA ASN A 74 0.21 -14.59 -7.83
C ASN A 74 0.48 -15.96 -7.20
N ARG A 75 -0.17 -17.00 -7.75
CA ARG A 75 -0.13 -18.36 -7.18
C ARG A 75 1.29 -18.94 -7.15
N VAL A 76 2.09 -18.73 -8.21
CA VAL A 76 3.46 -19.25 -8.29
C VAL A 76 4.35 -18.57 -7.24
N LEU A 77 4.25 -17.24 -7.13
CA LEU A 77 5.01 -16.49 -6.14
C LEU A 77 4.56 -16.83 -4.72
N GLY A 78 3.26 -16.99 -4.50
CA GLY A 78 2.69 -17.37 -3.21
C GLY A 78 3.12 -18.76 -2.77
N TYR A 79 3.02 -19.76 -3.66
CA TYR A 79 3.48 -21.13 -3.38
C TYR A 79 4.96 -21.14 -3.00
N MET A 80 5.82 -20.47 -3.79
CA MET A 80 7.25 -20.37 -3.49
C MET A 80 7.53 -19.83 -2.08
N HIS A 81 6.85 -18.75 -1.66
CA HIS A 81 7.01 -18.19 -0.32
C HIS A 81 6.42 -19.10 0.77
N MET A 82 5.24 -19.67 0.56
CA MET A 82 4.59 -20.61 1.46
C MET A 82 5.46 -21.86 1.70
N SER A 83 5.97 -22.49 0.65
CA SER A 83 6.84 -23.66 0.77
C SER A 83 8.12 -23.38 1.56
N LEU A 84 8.67 -22.18 1.47
CA LEU A 84 9.86 -21.79 2.23
C LEU A 84 9.53 -21.46 3.70
N ALA A 85 8.49 -20.66 3.96
CA ALA A 85 8.16 -20.21 5.32
C ALA A 85 7.39 -21.27 6.10
N PHE A 86 6.26 -21.75 5.56
CA PHE A 86 5.43 -22.77 6.21
C PHE A 86 6.13 -24.13 6.21
N GLY A 87 6.83 -24.50 5.13
CA GLY A 87 7.59 -25.74 5.09
C GLY A 87 8.73 -25.76 6.13
N TRP A 88 9.49 -24.67 6.27
CA TRP A 88 10.54 -24.59 7.29
C TRP A 88 9.95 -24.58 8.71
N PHE A 89 8.83 -23.90 8.94
CA PHE A 89 8.11 -23.94 10.21
C PHE A 89 7.68 -25.37 10.58
N LEU A 90 7.12 -26.13 9.62
CA LEU A 90 6.74 -27.52 9.84
C LEU A 90 7.96 -28.43 10.09
N LEU A 91 9.08 -28.23 9.39
CA LEU A 91 10.32 -28.97 9.66
C LEU A 91 10.81 -28.77 11.10
N ILE A 92 10.71 -27.54 11.63
CA ILE A 92 11.11 -27.25 13.00
C ILE A 92 10.17 -27.93 13.99
N ILE A 93 8.85 -27.84 13.78
CA ILE A 93 7.86 -28.44 14.68
C ILE A 93 7.96 -29.96 14.67
N VAL A 94 7.94 -30.58 13.50
CA VAL A 94 7.98 -32.04 13.36
C VAL A 94 9.30 -32.59 13.91
N GLY A 95 10.43 -31.95 13.60
CA GLY A 95 11.72 -32.34 14.17
C GLY A 95 11.81 -32.16 15.70
N HIS A 96 11.16 -31.13 16.25
CA HIS A 96 11.09 -30.94 17.70
C HIS A 96 10.24 -32.03 18.37
N VAL A 97 9.07 -32.35 17.81
CA VAL A 97 8.20 -33.44 18.29
C VAL A 97 8.92 -34.79 18.19
N GLU A 98 9.63 -35.04 17.08
CA GLU A 98 10.47 -36.23 16.91
C GLU A 98 11.49 -36.35 18.04
N THR A 99 12.20 -35.27 18.34
CA THR A 99 13.21 -35.23 19.40
C THR A 99 12.60 -35.43 20.79
N MET A 100 11.41 -34.87 21.05
CA MET A 100 10.71 -35.04 22.33
C MET A 100 10.32 -36.50 22.59
N ILE A 101 9.91 -37.21 21.54
CA ILE A 101 9.55 -38.64 21.62
C ILE A 101 10.81 -39.49 21.80
N ALA A 102 11.88 -39.18 21.07
CA ALA A 102 13.16 -39.89 21.18
C ALA A 102 13.78 -39.72 22.59
N ASP A 103 13.92 -38.49 23.08
CA ASP A 103 14.50 -38.17 24.39
C ASP A 103 13.52 -38.42 25.57
N GLN A 104 12.27 -38.85 25.30
CA GLN A 104 11.18 -39.03 26.28
C GLN A 104 10.99 -37.80 27.21
N SER A 105 11.21 -36.60 26.68
CA SER A 105 11.19 -35.35 27.44
C SER A 105 10.41 -34.27 26.70
N LEU A 106 9.58 -33.53 27.42
CA LEU A 106 8.90 -32.36 26.86
C LEU A 106 9.83 -31.15 26.69
N LEU A 107 10.97 -31.13 27.39
CA LEU A 107 11.91 -30.02 27.42
C LEU A 107 13.22 -30.44 26.74
N VAL A 108 13.23 -30.39 25.40
CA VAL A 108 14.43 -30.68 24.61
C VAL A 108 15.10 -29.39 24.12
N PRO A 109 16.43 -29.23 24.27
CA PRO A 109 17.15 -28.08 23.75
C PRO A 109 16.93 -27.88 22.24
N PHE A 110 16.71 -26.65 21.81
CA PHE A 110 16.39 -26.33 20.40
C PHE A 110 17.43 -26.84 19.38
N HIS A 111 18.71 -26.76 19.72
CA HIS A 111 19.79 -27.23 18.85
C HIS A 111 19.75 -28.76 18.62
N LYS A 112 19.32 -29.54 19.61
CA LYS A 112 19.17 -31.00 19.44
C LYS A 112 18.15 -31.31 18.35
N ALA A 113 17.04 -30.59 18.30
CA ALA A 113 16.03 -30.79 17.24
C ALA A 113 16.52 -30.36 15.85
N VAL A 114 17.34 -29.32 15.76
CA VAL A 114 17.91 -28.85 14.48
C VAL A 114 18.97 -29.83 13.94
N PHE A 115 19.75 -30.44 14.83
CA PHE A 115 20.84 -31.35 14.52
C PHE A 115 20.50 -32.79 14.98
N PHE A 116 19.22 -33.19 14.94
CA PHE A 116 18.76 -34.44 15.55
C PHE A 116 19.52 -35.65 15.02
N ARG A 117 19.61 -35.76 13.68
CA ARG A 117 20.33 -36.86 13.02
C ARG A 117 21.84 -36.85 13.29
N PHE A 118 22.43 -35.72 13.67
CA PHE A 118 23.84 -35.64 14.07
C PHE A 118 24.06 -36.16 15.49
N TYR A 119 23.15 -35.86 16.43
CA TYR A 119 23.27 -36.26 17.84
C TYR A 119 22.76 -37.68 18.12
N ASN A 120 21.65 -38.08 17.51
CA ASN A 120 21.00 -39.35 17.76
C ASN A 120 21.06 -40.21 16.50
N THR A 121 22.08 -41.06 16.42
CA THR A 121 22.37 -41.89 15.25
C THR A 121 21.73 -43.29 15.30
N ASN A 122 21.50 -43.84 16.50
CA ASN A 122 21.19 -45.27 16.71
C ASN A 122 19.84 -45.57 17.41
N GLU A 123 18.92 -44.61 17.52
CA GLU A 123 17.67 -44.81 18.28
C GLU A 123 16.50 -45.25 17.38
N ASP A 124 16.15 -46.54 17.47
CA ASP A 124 14.87 -47.08 17.00
C ASP A 124 13.81 -46.86 18.08
N PHE A 125 13.01 -45.81 17.94
CA PHE A 125 11.85 -45.54 18.78
C PHE A 125 10.55 -45.74 17.99
N GLN A 126 9.42 -45.78 18.70
CA GLN A 126 8.12 -45.93 18.05
C GLN A 126 7.87 -44.73 17.12
N LEU A 127 7.56 -45.00 15.85
CA LEU A 127 7.33 -44.02 14.76
C LEU A 127 8.58 -43.47 14.03
N THR A 128 9.80 -44.01 14.25
CA THR A 128 10.99 -43.55 13.51
C THR A 128 10.79 -43.48 11.99
N LYS A 129 10.20 -44.52 11.38
CA LYS A 129 9.92 -44.56 9.93
C LYS A 129 8.92 -43.49 9.48
N PHE A 130 7.93 -43.18 10.31
CA PHE A 130 6.95 -42.13 10.02
C PHE A 130 7.60 -40.75 10.03
N PHE A 131 8.41 -40.45 11.06
CA PHE A 131 9.12 -39.18 11.14
C PHE A 131 10.17 -39.02 10.03
N ALA A 132 10.92 -40.08 9.71
CA ALA A 132 11.85 -40.07 8.58
C ALA A 132 11.14 -39.76 7.25
N PHE A 133 9.98 -40.38 6.99
CA PHE A 133 9.17 -40.07 5.82
C PHE A 133 8.64 -38.62 5.84
N ALA A 134 8.09 -38.17 6.97
CA ALA A 134 7.51 -36.84 7.12
C ALA A 134 8.56 -35.74 6.93
N MET A 135 9.74 -35.91 7.53
CA MET A 135 10.87 -34.97 7.39
C MET A 135 11.38 -34.89 5.96
N ASP A 136 11.52 -36.03 5.27
CA ASP A 136 11.91 -36.05 3.85
C ASP A 136 10.86 -35.38 2.95
N PHE A 137 9.57 -35.64 3.19
CA PHE A 137 8.49 -34.99 2.45
C PHE A 137 8.49 -33.47 2.64
N LEU A 138 8.64 -33.01 3.89
CA LEU A 138 8.71 -31.59 4.21
C LEU A 138 9.97 -30.93 3.65
N LEU A 139 11.11 -31.64 3.67
CA LEU A 139 12.36 -31.16 3.07
C LEU A 139 12.21 -31.03 1.56
N LEU A 140 11.60 -32.00 0.88
CA LEU A 140 11.28 -31.92 -0.54
C LEU A 140 10.34 -30.75 -0.84
N PHE A 141 9.33 -30.53 -0.01
CA PHE A 141 8.42 -29.39 -0.13
C PHE A 141 9.17 -28.06 -0.06
N VAL A 142 10.08 -27.88 0.91
CA VAL A 142 10.91 -26.68 1.02
C VAL A 142 11.88 -26.54 -0.16
N LEU A 143 12.53 -27.61 -0.59
CA LEU A 143 13.43 -27.63 -1.74
C LEU A 143 12.70 -27.23 -3.03
N SER A 144 11.44 -27.62 -3.21
CA SER A 144 10.62 -27.17 -4.34
C SER A 144 10.47 -25.65 -4.37
N GLY A 145 10.28 -25.03 -3.19
CA GLY A 145 10.24 -23.58 -3.02
C GLY A 145 11.57 -22.90 -3.32
N LEU A 146 12.67 -23.51 -2.87
CA LEU A 146 14.02 -23.02 -3.13
C LEU A 146 14.35 -23.03 -4.63
N VAL A 147 14.02 -24.12 -5.33
CA VAL A 147 14.18 -24.23 -6.78
C VAL A 147 13.41 -23.13 -7.49
N LEU A 148 12.14 -22.88 -7.11
CA LEU A 148 11.36 -21.77 -7.66
C LEU A 148 12.01 -20.41 -7.36
N ALA A 149 12.55 -20.21 -6.15
CA ALA A 149 13.25 -18.98 -5.79
C ALA A 149 14.54 -18.74 -6.61
N MET A 150 15.24 -19.81 -6.96
CA MET A 150 16.39 -19.77 -7.87
C MET A 150 15.93 -19.47 -9.31
N LEU A 151 14.94 -20.20 -9.82
CA LEU A 151 14.37 -20.00 -11.17
C LEU A 151 13.86 -18.58 -11.38
N LYS A 152 13.23 -17.97 -10.37
CA LYS A 152 12.75 -16.58 -10.41
C LYS A 152 13.82 -15.57 -10.81
N ARG A 153 15.10 -15.83 -10.50
CA ARG A 153 16.20 -14.91 -10.85
C ARG A 153 16.56 -14.96 -12.32
N PHE A 154 16.50 -16.13 -12.93
CA PHE A 154 16.82 -16.31 -14.34
C PHE A 154 15.58 -16.07 -15.23
N LYS A 155 14.39 -16.50 -14.79
CA LYS A 155 13.13 -16.45 -15.55
C LYS A 155 12.03 -15.66 -14.82
N LYS A 156 12.29 -14.39 -14.51
CA LYS A 156 11.33 -13.49 -13.81
C LYS A 156 9.94 -13.39 -14.44
N LYS A 157 9.83 -13.55 -15.77
CA LYS A 157 8.55 -13.53 -16.50
C LYS A 157 7.62 -14.69 -16.13
N VAL A 158 8.18 -15.86 -15.77
CA VAL A 158 7.39 -17.03 -15.32
C VAL A 158 6.63 -16.72 -14.03
N PHE A 159 7.15 -15.79 -13.23
CA PHE A 159 6.54 -15.33 -11.99
C PHE A 159 5.64 -14.11 -12.23
N GLY A 160 5.31 -13.75 -13.47
CA GLY A 160 4.48 -12.58 -13.78
C GLY A 160 5.10 -11.25 -13.36
N LEU A 161 6.43 -11.18 -13.21
CA LEU A 161 7.13 -9.96 -12.79
C LEU A 161 7.85 -9.31 -13.97
N ARG A 162 7.51 -8.06 -14.29
CA ARG A 162 8.25 -7.25 -15.26
C ARG A 162 9.68 -6.95 -14.80
N ARG A 163 9.86 -6.68 -13.50
CA ARG A 163 11.13 -6.26 -12.90
C ARG A 163 11.36 -6.89 -11.52
N THR A 164 12.63 -7.08 -11.18
CA THR A 164 13.10 -7.55 -9.87
C THR A 164 14.07 -6.54 -9.27
N THR A 165 14.19 -6.52 -7.94
CA THR A 165 15.02 -5.56 -7.22
C THR A 165 16.51 -5.90 -7.31
N LYS A 166 17.38 -4.91 -7.52
CA LYS A 166 18.84 -5.06 -7.41
C LYS A 166 19.27 -5.36 -5.96
N LEU A 167 20.14 -6.36 -5.78
CA LEU A 167 20.63 -6.84 -4.47
C LEU A 167 21.95 -6.18 -4.06
N LYS A 168 22.06 -5.83 -2.78
CA LYS A 168 23.32 -5.39 -2.16
C LYS A 168 24.18 -6.58 -1.73
N SER A 169 25.44 -6.34 -1.34
CA SER A 169 26.35 -7.39 -0.86
C SER A 169 25.80 -8.14 0.35
N GLY A 170 25.27 -7.44 1.36
CA GLY A 170 24.61 -8.09 2.51
C GLY A 170 23.37 -8.91 2.13
N ASP A 171 22.59 -8.44 1.13
CA ASP A 171 21.47 -9.22 0.60
C ASP A 171 21.94 -10.48 -0.16
N ARG A 172 23.12 -10.43 -0.80
CA ARG A 172 23.70 -11.59 -1.50
C ARG A 172 24.19 -12.62 -0.50
N ILE A 173 24.87 -12.21 0.57
CA ILE A 173 25.33 -13.13 1.62
C ILE A 173 24.13 -13.85 2.24
N ALA A 174 23.14 -13.10 2.74
CA ALA A 174 21.95 -13.68 3.37
C ALA A 174 21.20 -14.63 2.41
N LEU A 175 21.09 -14.26 1.15
CA LEU A 175 20.48 -15.12 0.14
C LEU A 175 21.30 -16.39 -0.10
N THR A 176 22.61 -16.27 -0.34
CA THR A 176 23.47 -17.42 -0.63
C THR A 176 23.44 -18.40 0.54
N SER A 177 23.52 -17.90 1.77
CA SER A 177 23.33 -18.71 2.97
C SER A 177 21.97 -19.41 2.97
N LEU A 178 20.87 -18.68 2.72
CA LEU A 178 19.52 -19.25 2.64
C LEU A 178 19.38 -20.34 1.56
N TRP A 179 20.06 -20.17 0.43
CA TRP A 179 20.08 -21.15 -0.64
C TRP A 179 20.85 -22.42 -0.30
N LEU A 180 21.82 -22.33 0.60
CA LEU A 180 22.65 -23.45 0.99
C LEU A 180 22.08 -24.22 2.19
N ILE A 181 21.26 -23.60 3.06
CA ILE A 181 20.71 -24.24 4.27
C ILE A 181 20.06 -25.61 3.96
N PHE A 182 19.07 -25.66 3.06
CA PHE A 182 18.33 -26.91 2.82
C PHE A 182 19.08 -27.93 1.96
N PRO A 183 19.85 -27.55 0.92
CA PRO A 183 20.71 -28.49 0.23
C PRO A 183 21.80 -29.08 1.12
N LEU A 184 22.46 -28.26 1.95
CA LEU A 184 23.46 -28.76 2.90
C LEU A 184 22.82 -29.65 3.97
N ARG A 185 21.61 -29.31 4.44
CA ARG A 185 20.83 -30.19 5.32
C ARG A 185 20.56 -31.55 4.67
N LEU A 186 20.05 -31.54 3.43
CA LEU A 186 19.80 -32.78 2.68
C LEU A 186 21.08 -33.62 2.58
N LEU A 187 22.20 -33.01 2.18
CA LEU A 187 23.47 -33.73 2.04
C LEU A 187 23.99 -34.27 3.38
N ALA A 188 23.90 -33.47 4.46
CA ALA A 188 24.35 -33.89 5.79
C ALA A 188 23.48 -35.04 6.36
N GLU A 189 22.15 -34.92 6.28
CA GLU A 189 21.22 -35.97 6.71
C GLU A 189 21.33 -37.23 5.84
N SER A 190 21.54 -37.08 4.52
CA SER A 190 21.73 -38.22 3.61
C SER A 190 23.03 -38.97 3.87
N ASN A 191 24.10 -38.25 4.18
CA ASN A 191 25.38 -38.86 4.52
C ASN A 191 25.30 -39.61 5.86
N THR A 192 24.62 -39.02 6.85
CA THR A 192 24.27 -39.69 8.11
C THR A 192 23.46 -40.97 7.85
N ALA A 193 22.44 -40.90 6.99
CA ALA A 193 21.61 -42.05 6.64
C ALA A 193 22.39 -43.17 5.92
N ALA A 194 23.43 -42.84 5.15
CA ALA A 194 24.28 -43.83 4.51
C ALA A 194 25.14 -44.62 5.51
N ILE A 195 25.55 -43.99 6.62
CA ILE A 195 26.36 -44.62 7.68
C ILE A 195 25.48 -45.41 8.65
N TYR A 196 24.35 -44.84 9.07
CA TYR A 196 23.53 -45.36 10.19
C TYR A 196 22.19 -45.95 9.76
N HIS A 197 21.86 -45.95 8.47
CA HIS A 197 20.61 -46.51 7.92
C HIS A 197 19.31 -45.95 8.53
N ASN A 198 19.33 -44.69 8.97
CA ASN A 198 18.24 -44.02 9.68
C ASN A 198 17.49 -42.95 8.85
N GLY A 199 17.66 -42.98 7.52
CA GLY A 199 17.05 -42.02 6.60
C GLY A 199 15.65 -42.44 6.10
N GLY A 200 14.96 -41.49 5.48
CA GLY A 200 13.70 -41.72 4.77
C GLY A 200 13.93 -42.06 3.29
N PHE A 201 12.91 -41.87 2.45
CA PHE A 201 12.99 -42.19 1.01
C PHE A 201 13.94 -41.27 0.23
N LEU A 202 14.02 -39.99 0.58
CA LEU A 202 14.84 -38.99 -0.09
C LEU A 202 16.27 -39.04 0.45
N THR A 203 16.42 -39.00 1.78
CA THR A 203 17.75 -38.98 2.43
C THR A 203 18.50 -40.29 2.24
N SER A 204 17.83 -41.45 2.33
CA SER A 204 18.49 -42.73 2.03
C SER A 204 18.85 -42.85 0.56
N GLY A 205 17.98 -42.42 -0.36
CA GLY A 205 18.26 -42.48 -1.80
C GLY A 205 19.46 -41.61 -2.21
N VAL A 206 19.52 -40.37 -1.71
CA VAL A 206 20.66 -39.48 -1.96
C VAL A 206 21.92 -39.99 -1.26
N GLY A 207 21.80 -40.53 -0.04
CA GLY A 207 22.92 -41.10 0.71
C GLY A 207 23.57 -42.27 -0.01
N HIS A 208 22.75 -43.16 -0.56
CA HIS A 208 23.19 -44.31 -1.33
C HIS A 208 23.87 -43.90 -2.65
N LEU A 209 23.44 -42.80 -3.26
CA LEU A 209 24.12 -42.23 -4.43
C LEU A 209 25.48 -41.62 -4.05
N MET A 210 25.54 -40.92 -2.92
CA MET A 210 26.76 -40.27 -2.44
C MET A 210 27.85 -41.26 -2.04
N SER A 211 27.49 -42.42 -1.46
CA SER A 211 28.45 -43.44 -1.05
C SER A 211 29.23 -44.04 -2.23
N TYR A 212 28.69 -43.97 -3.46
CA TYR A 212 29.44 -44.32 -4.67
C TYR A 212 30.49 -43.29 -5.08
N LEU A 213 30.33 -42.02 -4.67
CA LEU A 213 31.20 -40.92 -5.09
C LEU A 213 32.33 -40.66 -4.09
N VAL A 214 32.02 -40.66 -2.79
CA VAL A 214 32.96 -40.35 -1.71
C VAL A 214 32.60 -41.16 -0.47
N ASN A 215 33.61 -41.59 0.30
CA ASN A 215 33.39 -42.24 1.59
C ASN A 215 32.56 -41.33 2.52
N PRO A 216 31.36 -41.78 2.97
CA PRO A 216 30.51 -41.00 3.86
C PRO A 216 31.21 -40.53 5.14
N ASP A 217 32.03 -41.37 5.76
CA ASP A 217 32.71 -41.08 7.04
C ASP A 217 33.60 -39.83 6.97
N VAL A 218 34.20 -39.57 5.80
CA VAL A 218 35.09 -38.41 5.58
C VAL A 218 34.29 -37.11 5.50
N LEU A 219 33.10 -37.15 4.89
CA LEU A 219 32.29 -35.96 4.62
C LEU A 219 31.30 -35.64 5.74
N TYR A 220 30.98 -36.60 6.61
CA TYR A 220 29.99 -36.47 7.67
C TYR A 220 30.13 -35.17 8.48
N ILE A 221 31.29 -34.95 9.11
CA ILE A 221 31.53 -33.76 9.96
C ILE A 221 31.54 -32.48 9.11
N ALA A 222 32.16 -32.53 7.91
CA ALA A 222 32.30 -31.37 7.05
C ALA A 222 30.93 -30.84 6.56
N LEU A 223 30.01 -31.73 6.20
CA LEU A 223 28.66 -31.36 5.75
C LEU A 223 27.82 -30.76 6.88
N TRP A 224 27.87 -31.35 8.08
CA TRP A 224 27.19 -30.80 9.25
C TRP A 224 27.76 -29.45 9.68
N MET A 225 29.08 -29.28 9.63
CA MET A 225 29.73 -27.99 9.89
C MET A 225 29.34 -26.95 8.82
N ALA A 226 29.31 -27.33 7.54
CA ALA A 226 28.87 -26.44 6.47
C ALA A 226 27.40 -26.02 6.64
N TYR A 227 26.51 -26.94 7.01
CA TYR A 227 25.11 -26.65 7.31
C TYR A 227 24.99 -25.66 8.48
N SER A 228 25.71 -25.91 9.57
CA SER A 228 25.76 -25.01 10.74
C SER A 228 26.28 -23.61 10.39
N MET A 229 27.35 -23.53 9.59
CA MET A 229 27.87 -22.26 9.09
C MET A 229 26.85 -21.52 8.21
N ALA A 230 26.14 -22.24 7.33
CA ALA A 230 25.10 -21.64 6.50
C ALA A 230 23.96 -21.02 7.34
N LEU A 231 23.51 -21.72 8.38
CA LEU A 231 22.55 -21.18 9.35
C LEU A 231 23.11 -19.97 10.12
N GLY A 232 24.33 -20.09 10.65
CA GLY A 232 25.00 -19.02 11.38
C GLY A 232 25.13 -17.74 10.56
N PHE A 233 25.64 -17.83 9.33
CA PHE A 233 25.75 -16.69 8.42
C PHE A 233 24.39 -16.09 8.05
N PHE A 234 23.37 -16.92 7.87
CA PHE A 234 22.01 -16.41 7.63
C PHE A 234 21.50 -15.59 8.81
N PHE A 235 21.65 -16.08 10.05
CA PHE A 235 21.21 -15.36 11.25
C PHE A 235 21.99 -14.06 11.51
N VAL A 236 23.30 -14.05 11.25
CA VAL A 236 24.11 -12.81 11.37
C VAL A 236 23.72 -11.77 10.32
N SER A 237 23.41 -12.20 9.09
CA SER A 237 23.09 -11.30 7.99
C SER A 237 21.62 -10.85 7.95
N LEU A 238 20.71 -11.58 8.59
CA LEU A 238 19.27 -11.29 8.60
C LEU A 238 18.94 -9.87 9.09
N PRO A 239 19.44 -9.37 10.25
CA PRO A 239 19.08 -8.05 10.78
C PRO A 239 19.44 -6.87 9.86
N ASN A 240 20.45 -7.05 9.00
CA ASN A 240 21.01 -6.00 8.15
C ASN A 240 20.62 -6.16 6.67
N SER A 241 19.72 -7.08 6.34
CA SER A 241 19.31 -7.39 4.96
C SER A 241 17.81 -7.13 4.72
N ARG A 242 17.30 -7.43 3.51
CA ARG A 242 15.83 -7.49 3.29
C ARG A 242 15.10 -8.46 4.20
N TYR A 243 15.78 -9.50 4.71
CA TYR A 243 15.14 -10.57 5.45
C TYR A 243 14.68 -10.15 6.85
N MET A 244 15.08 -8.96 7.32
CA MET A 244 14.51 -8.32 8.51
C MET A 244 12.99 -8.15 8.44
N HIS A 245 12.37 -8.21 7.25
CA HIS A 245 10.91 -8.24 7.14
C HIS A 245 10.27 -9.43 7.88
N ILE A 246 10.96 -10.57 8.00
CA ILE A 246 10.42 -11.78 8.64
C ILE A 246 9.95 -11.48 10.07
N PRO A 247 10.79 -10.97 10.98
CA PRO A 247 10.33 -10.59 12.31
C PRO A 247 9.54 -9.27 12.35
N THR A 248 9.84 -8.32 11.45
CA THR A 248 9.20 -6.99 11.54
C THR A 248 7.78 -6.95 11.00
N GLU A 249 7.42 -7.83 10.08
CA GLU A 249 6.04 -7.98 9.62
C GLU A 249 5.13 -8.47 10.76
N VAL A 250 5.62 -9.39 11.59
CA VAL A 250 4.93 -9.84 12.81
C VAL A 250 4.68 -8.65 13.75
N VAL A 251 5.71 -7.84 14.01
CA VAL A 251 5.58 -6.63 14.85
C VAL A 251 4.60 -5.63 14.23
N LEU A 252 4.64 -5.42 12.90
CA LEU A 252 3.73 -4.52 12.21
C LEU A 252 2.27 -4.96 12.35
N ILE A 253 1.99 -6.26 12.23
CA ILE A 253 0.64 -6.82 12.42
C ILE A 253 0.13 -6.49 13.82
N PHE A 254 0.95 -6.70 14.86
CA PHE A 254 0.58 -6.34 16.23
C PHE A 254 0.29 -4.85 16.39
N LEU A 255 1.17 -3.98 15.89
CA LEU A 255 0.97 -2.52 15.99
C LEU A 255 -0.31 -2.07 15.29
N ARG A 256 -0.60 -2.59 14.10
CA ARG A 256 -1.82 -2.27 13.35
C ARG A 256 -3.08 -2.75 14.05
N ASN A 257 -3.10 -4.00 14.52
CA ASN A 257 -4.24 -4.56 15.22
C ASN A 257 -4.45 -3.94 16.61
N ALA A 258 -3.40 -3.36 17.20
CA ALA A 258 -3.52 -2.49 18.38
C ALA A 258 -4.22 -1.15 18.08
N GLY A 259 -4.38 -0.78 16.80
CA GLY A 259 -4.97 0.49 16.38
C GLY A 259 -3.97 1.66 16.38
N ILE A 260 -2.67 1.37 16.30
CA ILE A 260 -1.63 2.38 16.11
C ILE A 260 -1.68 2.81 14.64
N LYS A 261 -1.80 4.12 14.42
CA LYS A 261 -1.90 4.72 13.08
C LYS A 261 -0.61 5.46 12.72
N HIS A 262 -0.35 5.60 11.43
CA HIS A 262 0.75 6.41 10.95
C HIS A 262 0.61 7.88 11.37
N LYS A 263 1.71 8.47 11.83
CA LYS A 263 1.83 9.89 12.14
C LYS A 263 2.63 10.58 11.05
N LYS A 264 2.40 11.88 10.84
CA LYS A 264 3.07 12.70 9.82
C LYS A 264 4.51 13.10 10.22
N GLN A 265 5.23 12.19 10.87
CA GLN A 265 6.60 12.36 11.36
C GLN A 265 7.31 11.01 11.41
N ASN A 266 8.63 11.02 11.31
CA ASN A 266 9.41 9.80 11.50
C ASN A 266 9.30 9.31 12.95
N ASP A 267 8.70 8.14 13.13
CA ASP A 267 8.51 7.50 14.42
C ASP A 267 8.78 5.99 14.35
N THR A 268 8.58 5.30 15.48
CA THR A 268 8.74 3.85 15.56
C THR A 268 7.87 3.10 14.55
N TYR A 269 6.62 3.52 14.37
CA TYR A 269 5.69 2.84 13.48
C TYR A 269 6.14 2.97 12.02
N THR A 270 6.65 4.15 11.64
CA THR A 270 7.31 4.41 10.36
C THR A 270 8.51 3.48 10.16
N ASP A 271 9.38 3.34 11.16
CA ASP A 271 10.58 2.49 11.09
C ASP A 271 10.20 1.01 10.90
N VAL A 272 9.26 0.49 11.70
CA VAL A 272 8.76 -0.88 11.59
C VAL A 272 8.17 -1.15 10.20
N GLN A 273 7.34 -0.23 9.69
CA GLN A 273 6.78 -0.34 8.32
C GLN A 273 7.89 -0.40 7.26
N VAL A 274 8.90 0.47 7.39
CA VAL A 274 10.04 0.51 6.48
C VAL A 274 10.77 -0.83 6.49
N TYR A 275 11.03 -1.45 7.66
CA TYR A 275 11.70 -2.75 7.79
C TYR A 275 10.83 -3.97 7.43
N SER A 276 9.51 -3.83 7.44
CA SER A 276 8.55 -4.88 7.04
C SER A 276 8.47 -5.08 5.52
N CYS A 277 9.06 -4.18 4.72
CA CYS A 277 9.11 -4.37 3.26
C CYS A 277 10.00 -5.55 2.85
N SER A 278 9.37 -6.64 2.39
CA SER A 278 10.08 -7.80 1.85
C SER A 278 10.74 -7.55 0.50
N ARG A 279 10.51 -6.40 -0.15
CA ARG A 279 10.96 -6.06 -1.52
C ARG A 279 10.45 -7.07 -2.57
N CYS A 280 9.25 -7.63 -2.39
CA CYS A 280 8.68 -8.68 -3.26
C CYS A 280 8.51 -8.25 -4.74
N GLY A 281 8.30 -6.95 -4.99
CA GLY A 281 8.20 -6.36 -6.34
C GLY A 281 6.79 -6.20 -6.89
N LEU A 282 5.73 -6.63 -6.18
CA LEU A 282 4.35 -6.52 -6.66
C LEU A 282 3.95 -5.07 -7.00
N CYS A 283 4.34 -4.10 -6.17
CA CYS A 283 4.05 -2.70 -6.45
C CYS A 283 4.91 -2.10 -7.58
N LEU A 284 6.00 -2.75 -8.02
CA LEU A 284 6.75 -2.33 -9.20
C LEU A 284 6.00 -2.69 -10.47
N ASP A 285 5.40 -3.88 -10.50
CA ASP A 285 4.72 -4.43 -11.67
C ASP A 285 3.46 -3.64 -12.03
N ARG A 286 2.70 -3.24 -11.01
CA ARG A 286 1.45 -2.48 -11.14
C ARG A 286 1.64 -0.96 -11.27
N CYS A 287 2.86 -0.46 -11.12
CA CYS A 287 3.14 0.98 -11.17
C CYS A 287 3.35 1.47 -12.62
N GLN A 288 2.51 2.41 -13.04
CA GLN A 288 2.57 3.00 -14.39
C GLN A 288 3.82 3.85 -14.65
N LEU A 289 4.55 4.30 -13.62
CA LEU A 289 5.78 5.09 -13.78
C LEU A 289 6.80 4.41 -14.70
N SER A 290 6.80 3.07 -14.74
CA SER A 290 7.67 2.30 -15.63
C SER A 290 7.41 2.55 -17.12
N VAL A 291 6.16 2.85 -17.51
CA VAL A 291 5.77 3.21 -18.89
C VAL A 291 6.32 4.58 -19.28
N ALA A 292 6.46 5.48 -18.31
CA ALA A 292 7.12 6.78 -18.47
C ALA A 292 8.66 6.73 -18.37
N GLY A 293 9.25 5.53 -18.32
CA GLY A 293 10.70 5.35 -18.17
C GLY A 293 11.24 5.68 -16.78
N ILE A 294 10.39 5.87 -15.77
CA ILE A 294 10.79 6.19 -14.39
C ILE A 294 10.89 4.90 -13.59
N ASP A 295 12.05 4.61 -13.01
CA ASP A 295 12.33 3.30 -12.40
C ASP A 295 13.09 3.29 -11.08
N ASP A 296 13.18 4.44 -10.43
CA ASP A 296 13.86 4.64 -9.16
C ASP A 296 12.96 5.22 -8.05
N SER A 297 11.73 5.60 -8.43
CA SER A 297 10.81 6.36 -7.59
C SER A 297 9.64 5.54 -7.05
N GLN A 298 9.45 4.29 -7.50
CA GLN A 298 8.41 3.40 -7.01
C GLN A 298 8.58 3.06 -5.51
N SER A 299 7.49 2.63 -4.84
CA SER A 299 7.48 2.42 -3.38
C SER A 299 8.56 1.46 -2.87
N VAL A 300 8.90 0.40 -3.62
CA VAL A 300 10.00 -0.51 -3.22
C VAL A 300 11.35 0.21 -3.20
N TYR A 301 11.60 1.13 -4.14
CA TYR A 301 12.83 1.92 -4.17
C TYR A 301 12.82 3.02 -3.12
N LEU A 302 11.68 3.68 -2.88
CA LEU A 302 11.51 4.60 -1.76
C LEU A 302 11.90 3.92 -0.44
N LEU A 303 11.31 2.76 -0.12
CA LEU A 303 11.57 2.05 1.13
C LEU A 303 13.02 1.59 1.23
N LYS A 304 13.61 1.15 0.11
CA LYS A 304 15.04 0.83 0.03
C LYS A 304 15.89 2.07 0.33
N ASN A 305 15.54 3.23 -0.21
CA ASN A 305 16.30 4.45 -0.06
C ASN A 305 16.20 5.02 1.35
N ILE A 306 15.03 4.95 1.98
CA ILE A 306 14.83 5.30 3.40
C ILE A 306 15.72 4.42 4.29
N ARG A 307 15.67 3.08 4.14
CA ARG A 307 16.53 2.17 4.92
C ARG A 307 18.03 2.45 4.81
N ASN A 308 18.45 3.00 3.68
CA ASN A 308 19.86 3.22 3.37
C ASN A 308 20.29 4.67 3.57
N ASN A 309 19.42 5.54 4.09
CA ASN A 309 19.66 6.98 4.18
C ASN A 309 20.15 7.58 2.85
N ASN A 310 19.60 7.11 1.73
CA ASN A 310 19.96 7.52 0.37
C ASN A 310 18.70 7.95 -0.40
N LEU A 311 17.96 8.88 0.20
CA LEU A 311 16.77 9.46 -0.39
C LEU A 311 17.12 10.85 -0.92
N SER A 312 16.74 11.12 -2.18
CA SER A 312 16.88 12.43 -2.81
C SER A 312 15.51 12.98 -3.17
N ASP A 313 15.41 14.31 -3.27
CA ASP A 313 14.18 15.00 -3.64
C ASP A 313 13.66 14.55 -5.02
N GLU A 314 14.57 14.31 -5.97
CA GLU A 314 14.20 13.79 -7.28
C GLU A 314 13.36 12.51 -7.18
N LYS A 315 13.81 11.53 -6.38
CA LYS A 315 13.14 10.24 -6.19
C LYS A 315 11.89 10.35 -5.31
N LEU A 316 11.91 11.30 -4.39
CA LEU A 316 10.84 11.53 -3.43
C LEU A 316 9.62 12.20 -4.10
N PHE A 317 9.89 13.19 -4.95
CA PHE A 317 8.89 14.01 -5.61
C PHE A 317 8.43 13.47 -6.98
N ASN A 318 9.16 12.55 -7.61
CA ASN A 318 8.76 11.90 -8.86
C ASN A 318 7.79 10.72 -8.67
N CYS A 319 6.68 10.96 -7.95
CA CYS A 319 5.63 9.97 -7.70
C CYS A 319 4.25 10.56 -7.97
N LEU A 320 3.37 9.78 -8.61
CA LEU A 320 1.99 10.20 -8.92
C LEU A 320 1.05 10.23 -7.69
N MET A 321 1.51 9.77 -6.53
CA MET A 321 0.71 9.70 -5.29
C MET A 321 -0.62 8.94 -5.44
N CYS A 322 -0.74 8.05 -6.43
CA CYS A 322 -2.03 7.46 -6.80
C CYS A 322 -2.52 6.33 -5.88
N GLY A 323 -1.68 5.82 -4.99
CA GLY A 323 -2.04 4.78 -4.01
C GLY A 323 -2.09 3.33 -4.51
N LYS A 324 -1.92 3.06 -5.82
CA LYS A 324 -2.00 1.67 -6.36
C LYS A 324 -1.00 0.73 -5.67
N CYS A 325 0.21 1.20 -5.40
CA CYS A 325 1.25 0.46 -4.67
C CYS A 325 0.90 0.10 -3.21
N GLN A 326 0.04 0.89 -2.56
CA GLN A 326 -0.40 0.66 -1.18
C GLN A 326 -1.51 -0.40 -1.13
N ILE A 327 -2.52 -0.28 -2.00
CA ILE A 327 -3.49 -1.35 -2.25
C ILE A 327 -2.78 -2.64 -2.64
N ASP A 328 -1.70 -2.52 -3.42
CA ASP A 328 -1.02 -3.69 -3.91
C ASP A 328 -0.15 -4.43 -2.89
N CYS A 329 0.17 -3.79 -1.77
CA CYS A 329 1.11 -4.30 -0.78
C CYS A 329 0.48 -5.44 0.04
N PRO A 330 0.98 -6.69 -0.05
CA PRO A 330 0.45 -7.80 0.75
C PRO A 330 0.72 -7.61 2.25
N VAL A 331 1.84 -6.97 2.58
CA VAL A 331 2.23 -6.63 3.95
C VAL A 331 1.33 -5.52 4.52
N GLY A 332 0.73 -4.68 3.67
CA GLY A 332 -0.10 -3.53 4.06
C GLY A 332 0.71 -2.36 4.63
N ILE A 333 1.81 -2.02 3.95
CA ILE A 333 2.64 -0.84 4.24
C ILE A 333 1.95 0.41 3.67
N GLU A 334 1.84 1.46 4.48
CA GLU A 334 1.22 2.75 4.12
C GLU A 334 2.19 3.61 3.27
N THR A 335 2.53 3.13 2.08
CA THR A 335 3.63 3.72 1.28
C THR A 335 3.39 5.17 0.85
N ILE A 336 2.14 5.60 0.73
CA ILE A 336 1.81 7.01 0.42
C ILE A 336 2.09 7.88 1.64
N ASN A 337 1.65 7.45 2.82
CA ASN A 337 1.85 8.17 4.07
C ASN A 337 3.34 8.26 4.41
N LEU A 338 4.09 7.16 4.27
CA LEU A 338 5.55 7.17 4.43
C LEU A 338 6.22 8.18 3.52
N ARG A 339 5.76 8.30 2.26
CA ARG A 339 6.30 9.28 1.32
C ARG A 339 6.00 10.71 1.75
N ILE A 340 4.77 10.99 2.20
CA ILE A 340 4.39 12.31 2.72
C ILE A 340 5.27 12.67 3.91
N THR A 341 5.45 11.74 4.85
CA THR A 341 6.35 11.94 6.00
C THR A 341 7.77 12.27 5.54
N GLN A 342 8.34 11.55 4.58
CA GLN A 342 9.66 11.91 4.04
C GLN A 342 9.67 13.28 3.35
N ARG A 343 8.59 13.67 2.65
CA ARG A 343 8.48 15.00 2.04
C ARG A 343 8.48 16.09 3.10
N ILE A 344 7.71 15.91 4.17
CA ILE A 344 7.69 16.82 5.32
C ILE A 344 9.11 17.01 5.86
N GLU A 345 9.83 15.92 6.14
CA GLU A 345 11.23 15.98 6.60
C GLU A 345 12.13 16.75 5.63
N SER A 346 12.01 16.48 4.32
CA SER A 346 12.82 17.18 3.30
C SER A 346 12.52 18.67 3.21
N THR A 347 11.28 19.08 3.53
CA THR A 347 10.84 20.47 3.38
C THR A 347 10.79 21.27 4.68
N ARG A 348 11.24 20.71 5.81
CA ARG A 348 11.19 21.38 7.13
C ARG A 348 11.86 22.75 7.16
N GLN A 349 12.90 22.96 6.35
CA GLN A 349 13.67 24.20 6.33
C GLN A 349 13.01 25.32 5.50
N TYR A 350 12.00 25.02 4.69
CA TYR A 350 11.32 26.05 3.91
C TYR A 350 10.32 26.81 4.78
N ASN A 351 10.71 28.00 5.23
CA ASN A 351 9.81 28.94 5.88
C ASN A 351 8.70 29.34 4.90
N SER A 352 7.45 29.10 5.28
CA SER A 352 6.29 29.59 4.54
C SER A 352 5.82 30.90 5.17
N SER A 353 5.80 31.99 4.40
CA SER A 353 5.05 33.19 4.79
C SER A 353 3.56 32.86 4.73
N TYR A 354 2.79 33.36 5.71
CA TYR A 354 1.33 33.16 5.80
C TYR A 354 0.55 34.41 5.40
N GLU A 355 1.22 35.44 4.89
CA GLU A 355 0.61 36.74 4.53
C GLU A 355 -0.45 36.64 3.42
N TYR A 356 -0.43 35.54 2.66
CA TYR A 356 -1.43 35.27 1.62
C TYR A 356 -2.79 34.83 2.19
N LEU A 357 -2.87 34.47 3.47
CA LEU A 357 -4.12 34.10 4.12
C LEU A 357 -4.92 35.38 4.38
N LYS A 358 -5.98 35.54 3.60
CA LYS A 358 -6.98 36.59 3.80
C LYS A 358 -8.22 35.97 4.43
N THR A 359 -8.74 36.61 5.46
CA THR A 359 -10.04 36.30 6.03
C THR A 359 -11.06 37.19 5.35
N TYR A 360 -12.14 36.59 4.84
CA TYR A 360 -13.25 37.29 4.22
C TYR A 360 -14.48 37.12 5.11
N GLU A 361 -15.40 38.08 5.05
CA GLU A 361 -16.70 37.93 5.69
C GLU A 361 -17.43 36.72 5.08
N SER A 362 -17.99 35.87 5.94
CA SER A 362 -18.62 34.62 5.53
C SER A 362 -20.14 34.83 5.43
N PRO A 363 -20.72 34.86 4.22
CA PRO A 363 -22.16 34.98 4.03
C PRO A 363 -22.90 33.84 4.71
N LYS A 364 -24.11 34.12 5.20
CA LYS A 364 -24.99 33.09 5.77
C LYS A 364 -25.62 32.26 4.66
N ALA A 365 -25.46 30.95 4.73
CA ALA A 365 -26.01 30.00 3.75
C ALA A 365 -26.34 28.67 4.41
N ASP A 366 -27.26 27.90 3.82
CA ASP A 366 -27.59 26.55 4.29
C ASP A 366 -26.59 25.52 3.74
N VAL A 367 -26.13 25.77 2.51
CA VAL A 367 -25.20 24.93 1.76
C VAL A 367 -24.01 25.75 1.28
N ILE A 368 -22.81 25.23 1.46
CA ILE A 368 -21.60 25.76 0.84
C ILE A 368 -21.26 24.90 -0.36
N TYR A 369 -20.93 25.54 -1.48
CA TYR A 369 -20.25 24.87 -2.59
C TYR A 369 -18.79 25.29 -2.64
N PHE A 370 -17.91 24.28 -2.63
CA PHE A 370 -16.47 24.45 -2.81
C PHE A 370 -16.04 23.75 -4.10
N ALA A 371 -15.76 24.53 -5.14
CA ALA A 371 -15.40 24.00 -6.45
C ALA A 371 -13.98 23.39 -6.43
N GLY A 372 -13.05 24.09 -5.79
CA GLY A 372 -11.62 23.85 -5.80
C GLY A 372 -10.95 24.36 -7.08
N CYS A 373 -9.63 24.58 -6.98
CA CYS A 373 -8.82 25.15 -8.06
C CYS A 373 -8.94 24.39 -9.40
N MET A 374 -9.07 23.06 -9.34
CA MET A 374 -9.16 22.26 -10.55
C MET A 374 -10.51 22.39 -11.27
N THR A 375 -11.61 22.56 -10.52
CA THR A 375 -12.95 22.75 -11.08
C THR A 375 -13.07 24.11 -11.77
N HIS A 376 -12.50 25.17 -11.19
CA HIS A 376 -12.41 26.48 -11.86
C HIS A 376 -11.62 26.41 -13.19
N LEU A 377 -10.62 25.51 -13.29
CA LEU A 377 -9.88 25.25 -14.52
C LEU A 377 -10.60 24.31 -15.51
N THR A 378 -11.81 23.87 -15.18
CA THR A 378 -12.69 23.04 -16.02
C THR A 378 -14.13 23.59 -15.98
N PRO A 379 -14.39 24.71 -16.67
CA PRO A 379 -15.58 25.53 -16.45
C PRO A 379 -16.91 24.78 -16.62
N GLY A 380 -16.98 23.78 -17.52
CA GLY A 380 -18.20 22.97 -17.70
C GLY A 380 -18.70 22.31 -16.41
N ILE A 381 -17.81 21.89 -15.51
CA ILE A 381 -18.21 21.31 -14.20
C ILE A 381 -18.82 22.39 -13.29
N PHE A 382 -18.18 23.57 -13.25
CA PHE A 382 -18.66 24.69 -12.43
C PHE A 382 -20.02 25.19 -12.91
N THR A 383 -20.18 25.36 -14.23
CA THR A 383 -21.44 25.75 -14.87
C THR A 383 -22.54 24.72 -14.61
N ALA A 384 -22.25 23.42 -14.76
CA ALA A 384 -23.22 22.37 -14.47
C ALA A 384 -23.68 22.40 -13.01
N MET A 385 -22.74 22.53 -12.06
CA MET A 385 -23.10 22.64 -10.64
C MET A 385 -23.91 23.90 -10.32
N LYS A 386 -23.59 25.05 -10.93
CA LYS A 386 -24.41 26.27 -10.79
C LYS A 386 -25.85 26.06 -11.24
N GLN A 387 -26.05 25.40 -12.39
CA GLN A 387 -27.39 25.08 -12.89
C GLN A 387 -28.13 24.13 -11.95
N ILE A 388 -27.45 23.10 -11.46
CA ILE A 388 -27.99 22.15 -10.47
C ILE A 388 -28.44 22.86 -9.20
N PHE A 389 -27.62 23.76 -8.65
CA PHE A 389 -27.98 24.53 -7.45
C PHE A 389 -29.14 25.50 -7.70
N ALA A 390 -29.14 26.19 -8.85
CA ALA A 390 -30.23 27.09 -9.23
C ALA A 390 -31.57 26.34 -9.31
N LEU A 391 -31.57 25.13 -9.88
CA LEU A 391 -32.75 24.27 -9.94
C LEU A 391 -33.16 23.71 -8.57
N SER A 392 -32.21 23.50 -7.66
CA SER A 392 -32.54 22.99 -6.32
C SER A 392 -33.23 24.00 -5.40
N GLY A 393 -33.18 25.31 -5.74
CA GLY A 393 -33.76 26.38 -4.92
C GLY A 393 -33.13 26.57 -3.54
N GLN A 394 -31.93 26.02 -3.32
CA GLN A 394 -31.22 26.07 -2.03
C GLN A 394 -30.46 27.39 -1.88
N ASN A 395 -30.35 27.88 -0.64
CA ASN A 395 -29.50 29.02 -0.33
C ASN A 395 -28.02 28.56 -0.28
N VAL A 396 -27.31 28.78 -1.40
CA VAL A 396 -25.96 28.26 -1.62
C VAL A 396 -24.94 29.40 -1.65
N TRP A 397 -23.90 29.29 -0.82
CA TRP A 397 -22.72 30.15 -0.92
C TRP A 397 -21.60 29.45 -1.71
N PHE A 398 -21.12 30.11 -2.76
CA PHE A 398 -19.97 29.68 -3.56
C PHE A 398 -18.67 30.19 -2.91
N MET A 399 -18.12 29.39 -1.99
CA MET A 399 -17.04 29.83 -1.10
C MET A 399 -15.81 30.31 -1.87
N ASP A 400 -15.44 29.67 -2.98
CA ASP A 400 -14.20 29.92 -3.71
C ASP A 400 -14.35 30.62 -5.06
N GLU A 401 -15.52 31.23 -5.32
CA GLU A 401 -15.81 31.94 -6.58
C GLU A 401 -14.87 33.14 -6.83
N ASP A 402 -14.66 34.00 -5.83
CA ASP A 402 -13.83 35.21 -5.95
C ASP A 402 -12.33 34.95 -5.64
N LYS A 403 -11.82 33.77 -6.01
CA LYS A 403 -10.43 33.33 -5.75
C LYS A 403 -10.13 33.13 -4.25
N ALA A 404 -11.14 32.71 -3.51
CA ALA A 404 -11.03 32.31 -2.12
C ALA A 404 -10.21 31.01 -1.95
N PRO A 405 -9.82 30.64 -0.72
CA PRO A 405 -8.60 29.87 -0.44
C PRO A 405 -8.57 28.44 -0.99
N CYS A 406 -7.37 27.94 -1.32
CA CYS A 406 -7.18 26.53 -1.68
C CYS A 406 -7.52 25.59 -0.51
N CYS A 407 -7.95 24.36 -0.81
CA CYS A 407 -8.21 23.30 0.20
C CYS A 407 -6.96 22.80 0.96
N GLY A 408 -5.74 23.24 0.61
CA GLY A 408 -4.50 22.82 1.28
C GLY A 408 -3.89 21.48 0.83
N ARG A 409 -4.59 20.65 0.05
CA ARG A 409 -4.03 19.37 -0.45
C ARG A 409 -2.69 19.51 -1.17
N PRO A 410 -2.45 20.50 -2.07
CA PRO A 410 -1.16 20.65 -2.73
C PRO A 410 0.00 20.86 -1.76
N LEU A 411 -0.21 21.63 -0.68
CA LEU A 411 0.79 21.88 0.36
C LEU A 411 1.14 20.60 1.12
N ILE A 412 0.12 19.80 1.50
CA ILE A 412 0.33 18.49 2.13
C ILE A 412 1.14 17.56 1.22
N LEU A 413 0.78 17.48 -0.06
CA LEU A 413 1.50 16.65 -1.03
C LEU A 413 2.93 17.14 -1.27
N ALA A 414 3.19 18.44 -1.15
CA ALA A 414 4.53 19.02 -1.24
C ALA A 414 5.37 18.81 0.03
N GLY A 415 4.77 18.40 1.16
CA GLY A 415 5.45 18.31 2.46
C GLY A 415 5.40 19.60 3.28
N GLN A 416 4.79 20.67 2.77
CA GLN A 416 4.62 21.95 3.47
C GLN A 416 3.46 21.87 4.47
N TYR A 417 3.62 21.02 5.48
CA TYR A 417 2.54 20.63 6.37
C TYR A 417 2.05 21.75 7.28
N GLU A 418 2.95 22.58 7.82
CA GLU A 418 2.56 23.72 8.67
C GLU A 418 1.78 24.78 7.89
N ALA A 419 2.18 25.06 6.65
CA ALA A 419 1.43 25.95 5.75
C ALA A 419 0.05 25.40 5.42
N ALA A 420 -0.05 24.09 5.15
CA ALA A 420 -1.33 23.44 4.96
C ALA A 420 -2.22 23.58 6.20
N LYS A 421 -1.67 23.38 7.40
CA LYS A 421 -2.40 23.49 8.67
C LYS A 421 -2.98 24.90 8.86
N LYS A 422 -2.18 25.94 8.65
CA LYS A 422 -2.64 27.34 8.79
C LYS A 422 -3.75 27.70 7.79
N LEU A 423 -3.62 27.23 6.55
CA LEU A 423 -4.66 27.40 5.53
C LEU A 423 -5.95 26.65 5.89
N ILE A 424 -5.84 25.42 6.39
CA ILE A 424 -6.98 24.60 6.83
C ILE A 424 -7.69 25.26 8.01
N GLU A 425 -6.94 25.78 8.99
CA GLU A 425 -7.48 26.53 10.14
C GLU A 425 -8.30 27.75 9.67
N ASN A 426 -7.74 28.58 8.78
CA ASN A 426 -8.43 29.75 8.24
C ASN A 426 -9.73 29.38 7.50
N ASN A 427 -9.68 28.37 6.63
CA ASN A 427 -10.84 27.92 5.87
C ASN A 427 -11.91 27.28 6.78
N THR A 428 -11.48 26.57 7.82
CA THR A 428 -12.39 25.97 8.81
C THR A 428 -13.21 27.06 9.51
N GLN A 429 -12.56 28.16 9.91
CA GLN A 429 -13.25 29.27 10.54
C GLN A 429 -14.31 29.88 9.61
N MET A 430 -13.94 30.18 8.36
CA MET A 430 -14.89 30.72 7.37
C MET A 430 -16.11 29.81 7.14
N ILE A 431 -15.88 28.49 7.06
CA ILE A 431 -16.97 27.52 6.87
C ILE A 431 -17.91 27.54 8.09
N LEU A 432 -17.37 27.54 9.30
CA LEU A 432 -18.18 27.55 10.53
C LEU A 432 -18.93 28.88 10.70
N ASP A 433 -18.29 30.01 10.37
CA ASP A 433 -18.88 31.35 10.48
C ASP A 433 -20.09 31.55 9.54
N SER A 434 -20.13 30.83 8.41
CA SER A 434 -21.30 30.85 7.52
C SER A 434 -22.56 30.26 8.14
N GLY A 435 -22.44 29.39 9.15
CA GLY A 435 -23.56 28.66 9.75
C GLY A 435 -24.14 27.53 8.89
N ALA A 436 -23.52 27.20 7.76
CA ALA A 436 -24.00 26.15 6.87
C ALA A 436 -23.91 24.75 7.50
N SER A 437 -24.90 23.90 7.17
CA SER A 437 -24.94 22.50 7.63
C SER A 437 -24.29 21.52 6.66
N THR A 438 -24.12 21.92 5.39
CA THR A 438 -23.63 21.04 4.32
C THR A 438 -22.55 21.73 3.49
N LEU A 439 -21.45 21.02 3.23
CA LEU A 439 -20.38 21.43 2.34
C LEU A 439 -20.31 20.48 1.14
N VAL A 440 -20.72 20.96 -0.03
CA VAL A 440 -20.67 20.21 -1.29
C VAL A 440 -19.36 20.46 -2.02
N VAL A 441 -18.68 19.39 -2.43
CA VAL A 441 -17.37 19.47 -3.09
C VAL A 441 -17.37 18.75 -4.43
N SER A 442 -16.90 19.40 -5.50
CA SER A 442 -16.85 18.80 -6.86
C SER A 442 -15.54 18.10 -7.21
N CYS A 443 -14.48 18.31 -6.43
CA CYS A 443 -13.17 17.75 -6.70
C CYS A 443 -12.77 16.68 -5.66
N PRO A 444 -12.44 15.44 -6.05
CA PRO A 444 -12.00 14.38 -5.13
C PRO A 444 -10.78 14.73 -4.28
N ILE A 445 -9.90 15.58 -4.82
CA ILE A 445 -8.70 16.06 -4.13
C ILE A 445 -9.10 16.92 -2.93
N CYS A 446 -10.10 17.78 -3.11
CA CYS A 446 -10.65 18.64 -2.06
C CYS A 446 -11.47 17.80 -1.08
N TYR A 447 -12.36 16.94 -1.59
CA TYR A 447 -13.20 16.06 -0.77
C TYR A 447 -12.37 15.24 0.22
N ARG A 448 -11.28 14.63 -0.26
CA ARG A 448 -10.38 13.85 0.60
C ARG A 448 -9.81 14.68 1.75
N VAL A 449 -9.30 15.89 1.48
CA VAL A 449 -8.70 16.72 2.54
C VAL A 449 -9.75 17.22 3.51
N PHE A 450 -10.93 17.63 3.03
CA PHE A 450 -12.03 18.00 3.92
C PHE A 450 -12.48 16.85 4.83
N LYS A 451 -12.35 15.59 4.40
CA LYS A 451 -12.70 14.42 5.22
C LYS A 451 -11.54 13.95 6.13
N GLU A 452 -10.29 14.08 5.71
CA GLU A 452 -9.12 13.57 6.44
C GLU A 452 -8.46 14.59 7.38
N ASP A 453 -8.41 15.86 6.99
CA ASP A 453 -7.57 16.88 7.62
C ASP A 453 -8.35 18.06 8.23
N TYR A 454 -9.57 18.34 7.76
CA TYR A 454 -10.42 19.39 8.34
C TYR A 454 -11.24 18.86 9.53
N THR A 455 -11.44 19.72 10.52
CA THR A 455 -12.32 19.46 11.67
C THR A 455 -13.57 20.34 11.55
N LEU A 456 -14.57 19.86 10.81
CA LEU A 456 -15.83 20.57 10.59
C LEU A 456 -16.95 19.95 11.44
N HIS A 457 -17.04 20.34 12.71
CA HIS A 457 -18.13 19.90 13.57
C HIS A 457 -19.47 20.42 13.01
N ASN A 458 -20.49 19.57 12.97
CA ASN A 458 -21.85 19.89 12.50
C ASN A 458 -21.99 20.27 11.01
N VAL A 459 -20.93 20.14 10.20
CA VAL A 459 -21.02 20.34 8.75
C VAL A 459 -20.81 19.00 8.04
N ASN A 460 -21.81 18.57 7.26
CA ASN A 460 -21.72 17.37 6.47
C ASN A 460 -20.96 17.64 5.15
N VAL A 461 -19.77 17.06 5.00
CA VAL A 461 -19.00 17.14 3.75
C VAL A 461 -19.51 16.09 2.77
N VAL A 462 -20.18 16.55 1.72
CA VAL A 462 -20.84 15.73 0.70
C VAL A 462 -20.11 15.88 -0.64
N PHE A 463 -19.86 14.77 -1.31
CA PHE A 463 -19.30 14.82 -2.65
C PHE A 463 -20.40 15.11 -3.68
N HIS A 464 -20.12 15.91 -4.70
CA HIS A 464 -21.15 16.39 -5.62
C HIS A 464 -22.01 15.28 -6.26
N SER A 465 -21.45 14.10 -6.58
CA SER A 465 -22.24 12.99 -7.12
C SER A 465 -23.25 12.44 -6.12
N GLU A 466 -22.96 12.45 -4.81
CA GLU A 466 -23.90 12.07 -3.76
C GLU A 466 -25.00 13.12 -3.60
N TYR A 467 -24.61 14.40 -3.60
CA TYR A 467 -25.55 15.50 -3.52
C TYR A 467 -26.55 15.49 -4.68
N ILE A 468 -26.07 15.30 -5.92
CA ILE A 468 -26.90 15.23 -7.11
C ILE A 468 -27.86 14.04 -7.05
N GLN A 469 -27.39 12.87 -6.63
CA GLN A 469 -28.22 11.68 -6.49
C GLN A 469 -29.36 11.89 -5.49
N ASN A 470 -29.09 12.59 -4.38
CA ASN A 470 -30.11 12.94 -3.40
C ASN A 470 -31.18 13.88 -4.01
N LEU A 471 -30.77 14.87 -4.82
CA LEU A 471 -31.71 15.78 -5.49
C LEU A 471 -32.57 15.05 -6.54
N ILE A 472 -32.01 14.11 -7.28
CA ILE A 472 -32.77 13.26 -8.23
C ILE A 472 -33.76 12.38 -7.46
N SER A 473 -33.32 11.75 -6.37
CA SER A 473 -34.17 10.88 -5.55
C SER A 473 -35.30 11.62 -4.84
N ALA A 474 -35.11 12.91 -4.57
CA ALA A 474 -36.13 13.81 -4.04
C ALA A 474 -37.05 14.41 -5.13
N GLU A 475 -36.92 13.96 -6.38
CA GLU A 475 -37.68 14.45 -7.55
C GLU A 475 -37.49 15.95 -7.86
N ILE A 476 -36.45 16.59 -7.28
CA ILE A 476 -36.10 18.00 -7.52
C ILE A 476 -35.40 18.14 -8.88
N LEU A 477 -34.62 17.13 -9.28
CA LEU A 477 -33.93 17.07 -10.57
C LEU A 477 -34.47 15.89 -11.40
N PRO A 478 -35.58 16.07 -12.15
CA PRO A 478 -36.06 15.03 -13.04
C PRO A 478 -35.08 14.80 -14.19
N VAL A 479 -34.60 13.56 -14.33
CA VAL A 479 -33.64 13.16 -15.37
C VAL A 479 -34.26 12.10 -16.29
N GLN A 480 -33.93 12.16 -17.57
CA GLN A 480 -34.27 11.15 -18.55
C GLN A 480 -33.02 10.37 -18.96
N LYS A 481 -32.98 9.07 -18.66
CA LYS A 481 -31.82 8.23 -18.95
C LYS A 481 -31.37 8.34 -20.41
N SER A 482 -30.07 8.57 -20.63
CA SER A 482 -29.43 8.61 -21.94
C SER A 482 -29.12 7.21 -22.47
N GLU A 483 -29.27 7.02 -23.79
CA GLU A 483 -28.86 5.78 -24.48
C GLU A 483 -27.36 5.71 -24.79
N LEU A 484 -26.60 6.79 -24.51
CA LEU A 484 -25.16 6.85 -24.80
C LEU A 484 -24.38 5.80 -24.00
N LYS A 485 -23.39 5.20 -24.66
CA LYS A 485 -22.45 4.24 -24.07
C LYS A 485 -21.38 4.97 -23.29
N MET A 486 -21.42 4.81 -21.97
CA MET A 486 -20.52 5.48 -21.05
C MET A 486 -19.52 4.50 -20.45
N VAL A 487 -18.28 4.93 -20.28
CA VAL A 487 -17.29 4.24 -19.42
C VAL A 487 -16.88 5.16 -18.30
N TYR A 488 -16.70 4.62 -17.10
CA TYR A 488 -16.37 5.41 -15.92
C TYR A 488 -14.90 5.21 -15.49
N HIS A 489 -14.17 6.32 -15.33
CA HIS A 489 -12.85 6.33 -14.74
C HIS A 489 -12.92 6.65 -13.25
N ASP A 490 -12.53 5.69 -12.41
CA ASP A 490 -12.35 5.85 -10.96
C ASP A 490 -11.16 6.76 -10.61
N PRO A 491 -11.40 7.98 -10.08
CA PRO A 491 -10.31 8.86 -9.66
C PRO A 491 -9.59 8.30 -8.44
N CYS A 492 -8.26 8.41 -8.42
CA CYS A 492 -7.45 7.79 -7.37
C CYS A 492 -7.73 8.34 -5.96
N GLU A 493 -8.04 9.63 -5.82
CA GLU A 493 -8.35 10.24 -4.51
C GLU A 493 -9.75 9.86 -4.01
N LEU A 494 -10.74 9.68 -4.91
CA LEU A 494 -12.09 9.26 -4.54
C LEU A 494 -12.15 7.76 -4.23
N GLY A 495 -11.60 6.94 -5.14
CA GLY A 495 -11.57 5.49 -5.02
C GLY A 495 -10.58 5.01 -3.98
N ARG A 496 -9.28 4.99 -4.31
CA ARG A 496 -8.25 4.45 -3.39
C ARG A 496 -8.02 5.31 -2.15
N GLY A 497 -8.32 6.61 -2.21
CA GLY A 497 -8.22 7.52 -1.07
C GLY A 497 -9.38 7.41 -0.09
N MET A 498 -10.62 7.39 -0.59
CA MET A 498 -11.83 7.48 0.24
C MET A 498 -12.73 6.23 0.22
N GLY A 499 -12.43 5.23 -0.62
CA GLY A 499 -13.21 4.01 -0.75
C GLY A 499 -14.54 4.18 -1.50
N MET A 500 -14.78 5.33 -2.13
CA MET A 500 -16.04 5.63 -2.81
C MET A 500 -15.98 5.18 -4.28
N TYR A 501 -16.51 3.99 -4.55
CA TYR A 501 -16.56 3.38 -5.88
C TYR A 501 -17.98 3.21 -6.43
N GLU A 502 -18.92 2.77 -5.58
CA GLU A 502 -20.29 2.44 -6.02
C GLU A 502 -21.15 3.69 -6.18
N GLN A 503 -21.06 4.66 -5.27
CA GLN A 503 -21.92 5.84 -5.27
C GLN A 503 -21.93 6.58 -6.65
N PRO A 504 -20.78 6.89 -7.29
CA PRO A 504 -20.80 7.50 -8.62
C PRO A 504 -21.41 6.59 -9.70
N ARG A 505 -21.25 5.27 -9.60
CA ARG A 505 -21.83 4.31 -10.55
C ARG A 505 -23.34 4.22 -10.40
N GLU A 506 -23.86 4.29 -9.19
CA GLU A 506 -25.30 4.31 -8.92
C GLU A 506 -25.96 5.53 -9.55
N LEU A 507 -25.38 6.72 -9.37
CA LEU A 507 -25.83 7.91 -10.09
C LEU A 507 -25.76 7.71 -11.61
N LEU A 508 -24.66 7.17 -12.13
CA LEU A 508 -24.53 6.94 -13.58
C LEU A 508 -25.57 5.98 -14.15
N LYS A 509 -26.03 4.98 -13.39
CA LYS A 509 -27.10 4.07 -13.81
C LYS A 509 -28.44 4.77 -13.99
N LEU A 510 -28.69 5.87 -13.27
CA LEU A 510 -29.89 6.69 -13.40
C LEU A 510 -29.86 7.55 -14.67
N VAL A 511 -28.67 7.99 -15.10
CA VAL A 511 -28.51 8.95 -16.21
C VAL A 511 -28.02 8.32 -17.52
N GLY A 512 -27.50 7.09 -17.53
CA GLY A 512 -27.02 6.45 -18.75
C GLY A 512 -26.64 4.98 -18.64
N ASN A 513 -26.01 4.46 -19.70
CA ASN A 513 -25.60 3.05 -19.81
C ASN A 513 -24.08 2.92 -19.58
N VAL A 514 -23.68 2.44 -18.40
CA VAL A 514 -22.25 2.27 -18.03
C VAL A 514 -21.74 0.87 -18.41
N ILE A 515 -20.68 0.83 -19.20
CA ILE A 515 -19.98 -0.39 -19.60
C ILE A 515 -18.90 -0.72 -18.55
N PRO A 516 -18.84 -1.96 -18.03
CA PRO A 516 -17.80 -2.37 -17.09
C PRO A 516 -16.43 -2.44 -17.74
N LEU A 517 -15.37 -2.21 -16.96
CA LEU A 517 -13.98 -2.24 -17.41
C LEU A 517 -13.19 -3.35 -16.71
N ASN A 518 -12.11 -3.81 -17.34
CA ASN A 518 -11.18 -4.75 -16.73
C ASN A 518 -10.38 -4.10 -15.58
N GLU A 519 -9.87 -2.89 -15.80
CA GLU A 519 -9.11 -2.12 -14.80
C GLU A 519 -10.01 -1.01 -14.21
N GLU A 520 -10.95 -1.40 -13.35
CA GLU A 520 -11.80 -0.48 -12.58
C GLU A 520 -11.54 -0.52 -11.07
N LYS A 521 -12.22 0.37 -10.33
CA LYS A 521 -12.16 0.50 -8.87
C LYS A 521 -10.73 0.66 -8.38
N GLU A 522 -10.31 -0.14 -7.42
CA GLU A 522 -8.97 -0.11 -6.85
C GLU A 522 -7.86 -0.40 -7.88
N ASN A 523 -8.18 -1.12 -8.96
CA ASN A 523 -7.26 -1.44 -10.05
C ASN A 523 -7.14 -0.31 -11.08
N ALA A 524 -8.05 0.67 -11.12
CA ALA A 524 -8.03 1.72 -12.14
C ALA A 524 -6.66 2.43 -12.28
N TYR A 525 -6.23 2.63 -13.52
CA TYR A 525 -5.02 3.38 -13.82
C TYR A 525 -5.12 4.84 -13.38
N CYS A 526 -4.02 5.42 -12.92
CA CYS A 526 -3.91 6.87 -12.75
C CYS A 526 -3.95 7.57 -14.13
N CYS A 527 -4.66 8.71 -14.21
CA CYS A 527 -4.69 9.54 -15.41
C CYS A 527 -3.32 10.15 -15.78
N GLY A 528 -2.36 10.16 -14.86
CA GLY A 528 -1.02 10.76 -15.02
C GLY A 528 -0.92 12.21 -14.53
N GLY A 529 -2.05 12.91 -14.35
CA GLY A 529 -2.11 14.32 -13.93
C GLY A 529 -1.92 14.56 -12.43
N SER A 530 -1.02 13.88 -11.73
CA SER A 530 -0.84 14.05 -10.28
C SER A 530 -0.53 15.50 -9.86
N LEU A 531 -1.20 16.02 -8.81
CA LEU A 531 -0.80 17.28 -8.15
C LEU A 531 0.45 17.12 -7.26
N GLY A 532 0.73 15.90 -6.81
CA GLY A 532 1.87 15.60 -5.94
C GLY A 532 3.14 15.22 -6.70
N ASN A 533 3.15 15.28 -8.03
CA ASN A 533 4.35 15.07 -8.83
C ASN A 533 4.83 16.41 -9.41
N ILE A 534 6.05 16.81 -9.06
CA ILE A 534 6.68 18.06 -9.53
C ILE A 534 7.91 17.82 -10.40
N LYS A 535 8.16 16.56 -10.82
CA LYS A 535 9.35 16.16 -11.59
C LYS A 535 9.01 15.57 -12.96
N ILE A 536 7.80 15.01 -13.13
CA ILE A 536 7.39 14.35 -14.36
C ILE A 536 7.24 15.36 -15.50
N LYS A 537 7.80 15.01 -16.66
CA LYS A 537 7.73 15.84 -17.86
C LYS A 537 6.39 15.67 -18.58
N ALA A 538 6.06 16.61 -19.48
CA ALA A 538 4.81 16.57 -20.26
C ALA A 538 4.72 15.30 -21.13
N ASN A 539 5.79 14.93 -21.83
CA ASN A 539 5.83 13.71 -22.65
C ASN A 539 5.59 12.44 -21.83
N GLN A 540 6.18 12.35 -20.63
CA GLN A 540 5.97 11.25 -19.69
C GLN A 540 4.53 11.19 -19.21
N THR A 541 3.93 12.35 -18.91
CA THR A 541 2.50 12.43 -18.55
C THR A 541 1.61 11.94 -19.69
N HIS A 542 1.93 12.26 -20.94
CA HIS A 542 1.19 11.77 -22.10
C HIS A 542 1.25 10.24 -22.22
N LEU A 543 2.41 9.62 -21.98
CA LEU A 543 2.55 8.15 -22.00
C LEU A 543 1.65 7.48 -20.94
N LEU A 544 1.62 8.03 -19.72
CA LEU A 544 0.77 7.52 -18.64
C LEU A 544 -0.72 7.66 -18.96
N ARG A 545 -1.11 8.85 -19.46
CA ARG A 545 -2.47 9.14 -19.89
C ARG A 545 -2.90 8.19 -21.00
N ASP A 546 -2.07 8.00 -22.02
CA ASP A 546 -2.38 7.21 -23.20
C ASP A 546 -2.50 5.72 -22.85
N GLN A 547 -1.71 5.22 -21.90
CA GLN A 547 -1.90 3.89 -21.33
C GLN A 547 -3.29 3.75 -20.70
N ALA A 548 -3.71 4.70 -19.86
CA ALA A 548 -5.03 4.66 -19.25
C ALA A 548 -6.16 4.79 -20.29
N LEU A 549 -5.99 5.65 -21.30
CA LEU A 549 -6.97 5.82 -22.39
C LEU A 549 -7.13 4.57 -23.26
N SER A 550 -6.09 3.74 -23.38
CA SER A 550 -6.15 2.52 -24.20
C SER A 550 -7.17 1.50 -23.69
N GLU A 551 -7.38 1.41 -22.37
CA GLU A 551 -8.40 0.54 -21.75
C GLU A 551 -9.82 0.96 -22.15
N PHE A 552 -10.10 2.26 -22.15
CA PHE A 552 -11.41 2.78 -22.49
C PHE A 552 -11.71 2.63 -23.99
N LYS A 553 -10.69 2.88 -24.83
CA LYS A 553 -10.83 2.80 -26.30
C LYS A 553 -11.22 1.43 -26.81
N ALA A 554 -10.75 0.37 -26.16
CA ALA A 554 -11.03 -1.01 -26.58
C ALA A 554 -12.53 -1.33 -26.61
N LEU A 555 -13.36 -0.52 -25.94
CA LEU A 555 -14.81 -0.71 -25.82
C LEU A 555 -15.64 0.22 -26.72
N ASN A 556 -15.00 1.12 -27.47
CA ASN A 556 -15.66 2.15 -28.30
C ASN A 556 -16.82 2.90 -27.61
N PRO A 557 -16.57 3.55 -26.45
CA PRO A 557 -17.60 4.32 -25.75
C PRO A 557 -17.86 5.67 -26.43
N ASP A 558 -19.09 6.17 -26.29
CA ASP A 558 -19.46 7.53 -26.71
C ASP A 558 -18.83 8.58 -25.79
N ILE A 559 -18.82 8.29 -24.47
CA ILE A 559 -18.35 9.22 -23.43
C ILE A 559 -17.47 8.50 -22.42
N LEU A 560 -16.32 9.11 -22.11
CA LEU A 560 -15.52 8.80 -20.92
C LEU A 560 -15.97 9.71 -19.77
N VAL A 561 -16.52 9.12 -18.74
CA VAL A 561 -17.01 9.80 -17.55
C VAL A 561 -15.98 9.76 -16.44
N THR A 562 -15.83 10.84 -15.70
CA THR A 562 -15.06 10.86 -14.44
C THR A 562 -15.71 11.82 -13.46
N THR A 563 -15.37 11.73 -12.18
CA THR A 563 -15.79 12.70 -11.15
C THR A 563 -14.63 13.59 -10.70
N CYS A 564 -13.53 13.63 -11.46
CA CYS A 564 -12.36 14.41 -11.10
C CYS A 564 -11.99 15.43 -12.17
N PRO A 565 -12.02 16.74 -11.86
CA PRO A 565 -11.65 17.80 -12.81
C PRO A 565 -10.23 17.64 -13.36
N LYS A 566 -9.29 17.16 -12.52
CA LYS A 566 -7.91 16.90 -12.96
C LYS A 566 -7.83 15.72 -13.92
N CYS A 567 -8.56 14.63 -13.67
CA CYS A 567 -8.65 13.51 -14.61
C CYS A 567 -9.29 13.97 -15.93
N LYS A 568 -10.41 14.71 -15.87
CA LYS A 568 -11.10 15.26 -17.05
C LYS A 568 -10.14 16.08 -17.91
N LYS A 569 -9.46 17.09 -17.33
CA LYS A 569 -8.48 17.91 -18.04
C LYS A 569 -7.34 17.07 -18.65
N THR A 570 -6.86 16.08 -17.90
CA THR A 570 -5.76 15.22 -18.38
C THR A 570 -6.20 14.37 -19.55
N PHE A 571 -7.35 13.69 -19.49
CA PHE A 571 -7.84 12.87 -20.59
C PHE A 571 -8.31 13.68 -21.80
N ALA A 572 -8.98 14.82 -21.59
CA ALA A 572 -9.43 15.70 -22.67
C ALA A 572 -8.25 16.22 -23.52
N SER A 573 -7.08 16.43 -22.92
CA SER A 573 -5.86 16.81 -23.66
C SER A 573 -5.37 15.74 -24.64
N GLY A 574 -5.84 14.49 -24.51
CA GLY A 574 -5.57 13.42 -25.47
C GLY A 574 -6.43 13.50 -26.74
N ARG A 575 -7.52 14.29 -26.73
CA ARG A 575 -8.50 14.50 -27.83
C ARG A 575 -8.94 13.22 -28.56
N LYS A 576 -9.17 12.14 -27.80
CA LYS A 576 -9.43 10.80 -28.35
C LYS A 576 -10.87 10.30 -28.16
N ILE A 577 -11.57 10.80 -27.14
CA ILE A 577 -12.94 10.44 -26.72
C ILE A 577 -13.54 11.70 -26.06
N LYS A 578 -14.85 11.91 -26.13
CA LYS A 578 -15.53 12.98 -25.37
C LYS A 578 -15.39 12.67 -23.87
N VAL A 579 -14.83 13.60 -23.10
CA VAL A 579 -14.61 13.43 -21.65
C VAL A 579 -15.51 14.38 -20.89
N MET A 580 -16.37 13.84 -20.03
CA MET A 580 -17.34 14.61 -19.25
C MET A 580 -17.24 14.28 -17.77
N ASP A 581 -17.58 15.27 -16.95
CA ASP A 581 -17.88 15.06 -15.55
C ASP A 581 -19.31 14.55 -15.38
N ILE A 582 -19.57 13.84 -14.28
CA ILE A 582 -20.92 13.31 -13.99
C ILE A 582 -21.97 14.43 -13.88
N ALA A 583 -21.60 15.61 -13.36
CA ALA A 583 -22.52 16.74 -13.24
C ALA A 583 -22.96 17.28 -14.61
N GLU A 584 -22.05 17.30 -15.59
CA GLU A 584 -22.38 17.72 -16.95
C GLU A 584 -23.33 16.74 -17.63
N ILE A 585 -23.14 15.44 -17.39
CA ILE A 585 -24.05 14.41 -17.92
C ILE A 585 -25.43 14.57 -17.33
N VAL A 586 -25.53 14.79 -16.02
CA VAL A 586 -26.81 15.02 -15.34
C VAL A 586 -27.55 16.20 -15.97
N VAL A 587 -26.85 17.32 -16.19
CA VAL A 587 -27.42 18.50 -16.85
C VAL A 587 -27.89 18.21 -18.28
N ASP A 588 -27.09 17.47 -19.07
CA ASP A 588 -27.43 17.11 -20.45
C ASP A 588 -28.71 16.25 -20.53
N VAL A 589 -29.05 15.52 -19.45
CA VAL A 589 -30.21 14.62 -19.38
C VAL A 589 -31.38 15.15 -18.55
N LEU A 590 -31.31 16.39 -18.06
CA LEU A 590 -32.44 17.00 -17.36
C LEU A 590 -33.65 17.10 -18.29
N VAL A 591 -34.82 16.71 -17.78
CA VAL A 591 -36.09 16.93 -18.50
C VAL A 591 -36.33 18.43 -18.53
N LYS A 592 -36.17 19.04 -19.70
CA LYS A 592 -36.57 20.44 -19.91
C LYS A 592 -38.09 20.47 -19.82
N GLY A 593 -38.62 21.04 -18.73
CA GLY A 593 -40.05 21.24 -18.60
C GLY A 593 -40.56 22.07 -19.77
N GLU A 594 -41.55 21.54 -20.50
CA GLU A 594 -42.48 22.39 -21.21
C GLU A 594 -43.20 23.24 -20.16
N ASP A 595 -42.94 24.55 -20.22
CA ASP A 595 -43.77 25.62 -19.71
C ASP A 595 -44.28 25.48 -18.27
N LYS A 596 -43.52 26.01 -17.30
CA LYS A 596 -44.07 26.60 -16.07
C LYS A 596 -43.08 27.55 -15.40
N ARG A 597 -43.30 28.84 -15.71
CA ARG A 597 -43.07 30.06 -14.89
C ARG A 597 -41.68 30.70 -14.92
N THR A 598 -41.59 31.74 -15.76
CA THR A 598 -40.92 33.03 -15.51
C THR A 598 -39.49 32.96 -14.99
N ILE A 599 -38.56 32.72 -15.91
CA ILE A 599 -37.25 33.36 -15.86
C ILE A 599 -37.50 34.85 -16.13
N ILE A 600 -37.43 35.68 -15.09
CA ILE A 600 -37.32 37.13 -15.27
C ILE A 600 -35.94 37.37 -15.91
N PRO A 601 -35.84 37.95 -17.13
CA PRO A 601 -34.56 38.38 -17.65
C PRO A 601 -34.12 39.62 -16.87
N ARG A 602 -32.94 39.59 -16.26
CA ARG A 602 -32.33 40.78 -15.66
C ARG A 602 -31.44 41.46 -16.70
N GLU A 603 -32.08 42.09 -17.67
CA GLU A 603 -31.51 43.12 -18.54
C GLU A 603 -32.51 44.27 -18.58
N GLU A 604 -32.41 45.18 -17.60
CA GLU A 604 -32.84 46.58 -17.61
C GLU A 604 -32.73 47.15 -16.18
N ILE A 605 -31.49 47.41 -15.74
CA ILE A 605 -31.21 48.43 -14.71
C ILE A 605 -29.87 49.08 -15.09
N ILE A 606 -29.87 49.86 -16.17
CA ILE A 606 -28.97 51.00 -16.37
C ILE A 606 -29.80 52.07 -17.08
N GLU A 607 -30.22 53.08 -16.31
CA GLU A 607 -30.56 54.47 -16.68
C GLU A 607 -31.71 55.00 -15.82
N GLU A 608 -31.46 55.18 -14.52
CA GLU A 608 -32.16 56.18 -13.71
C GLU A 608 -31.40 56.43 -12.40
N ALA A 609 -30.12 56.82 -12.51
CA ALA A 609 -29.33 57.30 -11.37
C ALA A 609 -28.23 58.30 -11.77
N SER A 610 -28.44 59.09 -12.83
CA SER A 610 -27.57 60.23 -13.16
C SER A 610 -28.41 61.46 -13.52
N LEU A 611 -29.10 62.04 -12.55
CA LEU A 611 -29.57 63.44 -12.58
C LEU A 611 -30.26 63.77 -11.25
N LYS A 612 -29.45 64.07 -10.22
CA LYS A 612 -29.75 65.00 -9.10
C LYS A 612 -28.70 64.84 -7.99
N SER A 613 -27.59 65.56 -8.11
CA SER A 613 -26.99 66.29 -6.97
C SER A 613 -25.71 67.03 -7.43
N ASP A 614 -25.89 68.02 -8.30
CA ASP A 614 -25.04 69.22 -8.25
C ASP A 614 -25.84 70.30 -7.51
N LEU A 615 -25.16 71.10 -6.68
CA LEU A 615 -25.63 72.11 -5.71
C LEU A 615 -25.74 71.50 -4.29
N VAL A 616 -24.98 71.88 -3.26
CA VAL A 616 -24.37 73.18 -2.92
C VAL A 616 -23.18 72.97 -1.96
N LYS A 617 -22.06 73.63 -2.29
CA LYS A 617 -21.06 74.31 -1.43
C LYS A 617 -21.20 74.17 0.11
N LEU A 618 -20.15 73.65 0.76
CA LEU A 618 -19.22 74.37 1.66
C LEU A 618 -18.17 73.41 2.22
#